data_AF-A0A0A2WQI3-F1
#
_entry.id   AF-A0A0A2WQI3-F1
#
_cell.length_a   1.000
_cell.length_b   1.000
_cell.length_c   1.000
_cell.angle_alpha   90.00
_cell.angle_beta   90.00
_cell.angle_gamma   90.00
#
_symmetry.space_group_name_H-M   'P 1'
#
loop_
_entity.id
_entity.type
_entity.pdbx_description
1 polymer ?
#
loop_
_entity_poly.entity_id
_entity_poly.type
_entity_poly.pdbx_seq_one_letter_code
_entity_poly.pdbx_strand_id
1 'polypeptide(L)'
;MLSYQEAEKRAVRVLVDGVGEALVLKEEAGYYALYFFFGLQGRRAPDPEEEPDFVEGPRPEPAFRDPYDQARWLEAHGYTLFVNESK
;
A
#
# COMPACT_ATOMS: atom_id res chain seq x y z
N MET A 1 0.37 -13.06 1.33
CA MET A 1 0.96 -11.76 1.75
C MET A 1 0.44 -11.46 3.17
N LEU A 2 0.89 -10.40 3.88
CA LEU A 2 0.18 -10.00 5.12
C LEU A 2 -1.15 -9.35 4.73
N SER A 3 -2.23 -9.66 5.45
CA SER A 3 -3.50 -8.95 5.27
C SER A 3 -3.41 -7.52 5.79
N TYR A 4 -4.33 -6.65 5.38
CA TYR A 4 -4.42 -5.29 5.89
C TYR A 4 -4.47 -5.26 7.43
N GLN A 5 -5.33 -6.06 8.05
CA GLN A 5 -5.47 -6.08 9.51
C GLN A 5 -4.18 -6.53 10.22
N GLU A 6 -3.43 -7.46 9.63
CA GLU A 6 -2.15 -7.92 10.19
C GLU A 6 -1.04 -6.89 10.00
N ALA A 7 -0.98 -6.27 8.82
CA ALA A 7 -0.01 -5.24 8.50
C ALA A 7 -0.23 -3.97 9.33
N GLU A 8 -1.48 -3.56 9.52
CA GLU A 8 -1.84 -2.35 10.28
C GLU A 8 -1.34 -2.44 11.73
N LYS A 9 -1.52 -3.60 12.36
CA LYS A 9 -1.03 -3.88 13.73
C LYS A 9 0.49 -3.82 13.86
N ARG A 10 1.22 -4.02 12.76
CA ARG A 10 2.69 -4.05 12.71
C ARG A 10 3.30 -2.77 12.17
N ALA A 11 2.48 -1.86 11.64
CA ALA A 11 2.94 -0.66 10.98
C ALA A 11 3.70 0.26 11.94
N VAL A 12 4.94 0.60 11.57
CA VAL A 12 5.74 1.61 12.27
C VAL A 12 5.39 3.02 11.82
N ARG A 13 4.72 3.14 10.67
CA ARG A 13 4.17 4.38 10.11
C ARG A 13 3.06 4.05 9.13
N VAL A 14 2.05 4.92 9.06
CA VAL A 14 0.97 4.85 8.07
C VAL A 14 0.97 6.15 7.26
N LEU A 15 0.97 6.05 5.94
CA LEU A 15 0.76 7.17 5.01
C LEU A 15 -0.66 7.08 4.46
N VAL A 16 -1.40 8.18 4.44
CA VAL A 16 -2.81 8.20 4.00
C VAL A 16 -3.07 9.45 3.19
N ASP A 17 -3.68 9.32 2.01
CA ASP A 17 -3.97 10.46 1.14
C ASP A 17 -5.26 10.34 0.31
N GLY A 18 -6.33 9.77 0.88
CA GLY A 18 -7.66 9.70 0.26
C GLY A 18 -7.77 8.80 -0.97
N VAL A 19 -6.65 8.48 -1.61
CA VAL A 19 -6.48 7.52 -2.70
C VAL A 19 -6.18 6.13 -2.13
N GLY A 20 -5.47 6.08 -1.01
CA GLY A 20 -5.22 4.84 -0.31
C GLY A 20 -4.46 5.02 0.99
N GLU A 21 -3.88 3.91 1.43
CA GLU A 21 -2.96 3.85 2.55
C GLU A 21 -1.67 3.12 2.17
N ALA A 22 -0.55 3.52 2.78
CA ALA A 22 0.69 2.77 2.77
C ALA A 22 1.08 2.41 4.20
N LEU A 23 1.07 1.12 4.50
CA LEU A 23 1.49 0.57 5.79
C LEU A 23 2.99 0.30 5.74
N VAL A 24 3.77 1.08 6.47
CA VAL A 24 5.24 0.93 6.52
C VAL A 24 5.60 -0.05 7.62
N LEU A 25 6.23 -1.16 7.23
CA LEU A 25 6.74 -2.19 8.14
C LEU A 25 8.26 -2.08 8.26
N LYS A 26 8.80 -2.47 9.43
CA LYS A 26 10.24 -2.65 9.64
C LYS A 26 10.52 -4.13 9.87
N GLU A 27 11.29 -4.72 8.95
CA GLU A 27 11.75 -6.12 9.02
C GLU A 27 13.29 -6.15 9.09
N GLU A 28 13.86 -7.34 9.21
CA GLU A 28 15.32 -7.53 9.30
C GLU A 28 16.08 -6.93 8.08
N ALA A 29 15.50 -7.06 6.89
CA ALA A 29 16.10 -6.57 5.64
C ALA A 29 15.94 -5.05 5.42
N GLY A 30 15.16 -4.37 6.26
CA GLY A 30 14.87 -2.94 6.12
C GLY A 30 13.38 -2.63 6.19
N TYR A 31 13.00 -1.49 5.63
CA TYR A 31 11.63 -1.01 5.61
C TYR A 31 10.92 -1.45 4.34
N TYR A 32 9.64 -1.76 4.46
CA TYR A 32 8.75 -2.07 3.35
C TYR A 32 7.51 -1.20 3.45
N ALA A 33 6.97 -0.74 2.32
CA ALA A 33 5.66 -0.11 2.25
C ALA A 33 4.68 -1.03 1.52
N LEU A 34 3.58 -1.35 2.19
CA LEU A 34 2.47 -2.14 1.67
C LEU A 34 1.36 -1.17 1.31
N TYR A 35 1.10 -1.00 0.02
CA TYR A 35 0.14 -0.04 -0.53
C TYR A 35 -1.23 -0.68 -0.75
N PHE A 36 -2.29 0.01 -0.34
CA PHE A 36 -3.70 -0.34 -0.51
C PHE A 36 -4.43 0.84 -1.16
N PHE A 37 -4.78 0.74 -2.45
CA PHE A 37 -5.32 1.81 -3.29
C PHE A 37 -6.86 1.77 -3.40
N PHE A 38 -7.54 1.62 -2.26
CA PHE A 38 -8.99 1.47 -2.19
C PHE A 38 -9.79 2.73 -2.61
N GLY A 39 -9.21 3.93 -2.51
CA GLY A 39 -9.86 5.19 -2.88
C GLY A 39 -10.14 5.29 -4.38
N LEU A 40 -9.28 4.67 -5.22
CA LEU A 40 -9.50 4.56 -6.66
C LEU A 40 -10.74 3.71 -6.99
N GLN A 41 -11.16 2.86 -6.07
CA GLN A 41 -12.34 2.00 -6.17
C GLN A 41 -13.59 2.65 -5.56
N GLY A 42 -13.51 3.91 -5.11
CA GLY A 42 -14.60 4.61 -4.42
C GLY A 42 -14.84 4.14 -2.98
N ARG A 43 -13.91 3.37 -2.41
CA ARG A 43 -13.98 2.89 -1.02
C ARG A 43 -13.29 3.88 -0.09
N ARG A 44 -13.58 3.78 1.21
CA ARG A 44 -13.00 4.63 2.25
C ARG A 44 -11.91 3.96 3.09
N ALA A 45 -11.85 2.63 3.03
CA ALA A 45 -10.89 1.79 3.74
C ALA A 45 -10.78 0.45 2.97
N PRO A 46 -9.67 -0.28 3.14
CA PRO A 46 -9.51 -1.64 2.62
C PRO A 46 -10.28 -2.64 3.47
N ASP A 47 -10.50 -3.85 2.95
CA ASP A 47 -11.13 -4.92 3.73
C ASP A 47 -10.07 -5.51 4.68
N PRO A 48 -10.45 -5.96 5.90
CA PRO A 48 -9.46 -6.45 6.87
C PRO A 48 -8.57 -7.59 6.36
N GLU A 49 -9.10 -8.41 5.46
CA GLU A 49 -8.43 -9.58 4.87
C GLU A 49 -7.76 -9.27 3.52
N GLU A 50 -7.86 -8.01 3.04
CA GLU A 50 -7.29 -7.58 1.77
C GLU A 50 -5.76 -7.68 1.77
N GLU A 51 -5.19 -8.17 0.66
CA GLU A 51 -3.75 -8.14 0.43
C GLU A 51 -3.35 -6.81 -0.24
N PRO A 52 -2.11 -6.30 -0.02
CA PRO A 52 -1.69 -5.05 -0.63
C PRO A 52 -1.66 -5.12 -2.16
N ASP A 53 -2.11 -4.05 -2.82
CA ASP A 53 -2.04 -3.91 -4.27
C ASP A 53 -0.60 -3.82 -4.79
N PHE A 54 0.29 -3.27 -3.95
CA PHE A 54 1.70 -3.12 -4.28
C PHE A 54 2.58 -3.16 -3.04
N VAL A 55 3.80 -3.70 -3.20
CA VAL A 55 4.82 -3.73 -2.14
C VAL A 55 6.09 -3.06 -2.66
N GLU A 56 6.55 -2.04 -1.95
CA GLU A 56 7.81 -1.36 -2.22
C GLU A 56 8.84 -1.67 -1.13
N GLY A 57 10.06 -2.03 -1.54
CA GLY A 57 11.17 -2.29 -0.63
C GLY A 57 11.92 -3.59 -0.94
N PRO A 58 12.90 -3.98 -0.09
CA PRO A 58 13.31 -3.27 1.13
C PRO A 58 14.01 -1.93 0.83
N ARG A 59 13.86 -0.97 1.75
CA ARG A 59 14.65 0.28 1.79
C ARG A 59 15.39 0.43 3.12
N PRO A 60 16.59 1.05 3.14
CA PRO A 60 17.31 1.29 4.39
C PRO A 60 16.62 2.31 5.30
N GLU A 61 15.85 3.23 4.72
CA GLU A 61 15.12 4.29 5.43
C GLU A 61 13.62 4.25 5.08
N PRO A 62 12.71 4.66 5.99
CA PRO A 62 11.27 4.65 5.78
C PRO A 62 10.77 5.84 4.92
N ALA A 63 11.50 6.16 3.85
CA ALA A 63 11.18 7.22 2.89
C ALA A 63 10.44 6.63 1.69
N PHE A 64 9.11 6.53 1.81
CA PHE A 64 8.19 6.02 0.79
C PHE A 64 7.30 7.14 0.25
N ARG A 65 6.78 6.97 -0.96
CA ARG A 65 5.82 7.92 -1.55
C ARG A 65 4.46 7.78 -0.87
N ASP A 66 3.70 8.86 -0.82
CA ASP A 66 2.29 8.80 -0.46
C ASP A 66 1.51 7.98 -1.51
N PRO A 67 0.38 7.34 -1.14
CA PRO A 67 -0.32 6.41 -2.03
C PRO A 67 -0.70 6.97 -3.41
N TYR A 68 -1.17 8.22 -3.51
CA TYR A 68 -1.45 8.90 -4.77
C TYR A 68 -0.21 9.00 -5.66
N ASP A 69 0.90 9.48 -5.11
CA ASP A 69 2.15 9.63 -5.86
C ASP A 69 2.68 8.27 -6.32
N GLN A 70 2.54 7.23 -5.49
CA GLN A 70 2.92 5.88 -5.85
C GLN A 70 2.01 5.31 -6.95
N ALA A 71 0.69 5.49 -6.85
CA ALA A 71 -0.25 5.05 -7.87
C ALA A 71 0.03 5.71 -9.23
N ARG A 72 0.29 7.02 -9.23
CA ARG A 72 0.68 7.77 -10.44
C ARG A 72 2.02 7.31 -11.00
N TRP A 73 3.00 7.01 -10.14
CA TRP A 73 4.27 6.44 -10.58
C TRP A 73 4.08 5.07 -11.24
N LEU A 74 3.29 4.18 -10.63
CA LEU A 74 2.99 2.85 -11.16
C LEU A 74 2.34 2.91 -12.54
N GLU A 75 1.30 3.73 -12.69
CA GLU A 75 0.61 3.96 -13.96
C GLU A 75 1.58 4.47 -15.04
N ALA A 76 2.41 5.45 -14.70
CA ALA A 76 3.41 6.02 -15.63
C ALA A 76 4.48 5.00 -16.08
N HIS A 77 4.68 3.92 -15.32
CA HIS A 77 5.64 2.84 -15.64
C HIS A 77 4.96 1.58 -16.17
N GLY A 78 3.67 1.66 -16.54
CA GLY A 78 2.94 0.57 -17.19
C GLY A 78 2.42 -0.51 -16.24
N TYR A 79 2.41 -0.25 -14.93
CA TYR A 79 1.74 -1.12 -13.98
C TYR A 79 0.25 -0.81 -13.98
N THR A 80 -0.56 -1.78 -14.38
CA THR A 80 -2.01 -1.72 -14.20
C THR A 80 -2.31 -2.02 -12.75
N LEU A 81 -2.75 -1.01 -11.99
CA LEU A 81 -3.42 -1.24 -10.73
C LEU A 81 -4.77 -1.89 -11.06
N PHE A 82 -4.86 -3.20 -10.86
CA PHE A 82 -6.12 -3.90 -11.06
C PHE A 82 -7.08 -3.43 -9.97
N VAL A 83 -8.05 -2.59 -10.34
CA VAL A 83 -9.31 -2.52 -9.61
C VAL A 83 -9.86 -3.93 -9.68
N ASN A 84 -9.88 -4.64 -8.56
CA ASN A 84 -10.38 -6.00 -8.52
C ASN A 84 -11.87 -5.95 -8.89
N GLU A 85 -12.21 -6.16 -10.16
CA GLU A 85 -13.60 -6.17 -10.67
C GLU A 85 -14.37 -7.44 -10.25
N SER A 86 -13.87 -8.21 -9.28
CA SER A 86 -14.48 -9.46 -8.85
C SER A 86 -15.00 -9.33 -7.42
N LYS A 87 -16.32 -9.09 -7.32
CA LYS A 87 -17.13 -9.51 -6.17
C LYS A 87 -17.48 -10.99 -6.28
#